data_AF-A0A920RGJ1-F1
#
_entry.id   AF-A0A920RGJ1-F1
#
_cell.length_a   1.000
_cell.length_b   1.000
_cell.length_c   1.000
_cell.angle_alpha   90.00
_cell.angle_beta   90.00
_cell.angle_gamma   90.00
#
_symmetry.space_group_name_H-M   'P 1'
#
loop_
_entity.id
_entity.type
_entity.pdbx_description
1 polymer ?
#
loop_
_entity_poly.entity_id
_entity_poly.type
_entity_poly.pdbx_seq_one_letter_code
_entity_poly.pdbx_strand_id
1 'polypeptide(L)'
;MINPQIDFLYGHDLPVFSTSHLYHGTQDRLTDLDLGGIILGDMPWILRSNGPRPFRAGGRNNPNTYRGTPLDRLFALGMDAYAFSSRVIALRTIPEARYAGFSGQLSSDANGVVRRKLMWAQFENAKLLQSPSPMQVEMKETLISTVATIVNQTRAALGRKNCL
;
A
#
# COMPACT_ATOMS: atom_id res chain seq x y z
N MET A 1 -9.39 18.19 -6.40
CA MET A 1 -9.21 17.84 -7.82
C MET A 1 -7.73 17.83 -8.17
N ILE A 2 -7.15 16.63 -8.26
CA ILE A 2 -5.74 16.45 -8.63
C ILE A 2 -5.58 15.60 -9.91
N ASN A 3 -6.34 14.53 -10.08
CA ASN A 3 -6.23 13.67 -11.27
C ASN A 3 -6.61 14.37 -12.59
N PRO A 4 -7.68 15.19 -12.66
CA PRO A 4 -8.02 15.89 -13.91
C PRO A 4 -6.93 16.85 -14.41
N GLN A 5 -6.07 17.37 -13.51
CA GLN A 5 -4.95 18.23 -13.89
C GLN A 5 -3.78 17.43 -14.47
N ILE A 6 -3.55 16.22 -13.96
CA ILE A 6 -2.53 15.29 -14.49
C ILE A 6 -2.94 14.78 -15.86
N ASP A 7 -4.22 14.43 -16.03
CA ASP A 7 -4.79 14.00 -17.31
C ASP A 7 -4.66 15.09 -18.37
N PHE A 8 -4.94 16.35 -18.01
CA PHE A 8 -4.77 17.50 -18.88
C PHE A 8 -3.32 17.69 -19.35
N LEU A 9 -2.34 17.31 -18.53
CA LEU A 9 -0.91 17.38 -18.84
C LEU A 9 -0.40 16.10 -19.56
N TYR A 10 -1.29 15.37 -20.23
CA TYR A 10 -1.00 14.13 -20.96
C TYR A 10 -0.52 12.96 -20.09
N GLY A 11 -0.71 13.03 -18.76
CA GLY A 11 -0.29 12.03 -17.80
C GLY A 11 -1.19 10.80 -17.65
N HIS A 12 -2.12 10.56 -18.60
CA HIS A 12 -3.16 9.52 -18.52
C HIS A 12 -2.64 8.09 -18.25
N ASP A 13 -1.43 7.77 -18.71
CA ASP A 13 -0.81 6.44 -18.55
C ASP A 13 0.25 6.39 -17.43
N LEU A 14 0.41 7.49 -16.68
CA LEU A 14 1.43 7.56 -15.64
C LEU A 14 0.87 7.03 -14.30
N PRO A 15 1.56 6.09 -13.63
CA PRO A 15 1.17 5.70 -12.29
C PRO A 15 1.35 6.88 -11.33
N VAL A 16 0.25 7.36 -10.76
CA VAL A 16 0.27 8.46 -9.79
C VAL A 16 0.37 7.90 -8.38
N PHE A 17 1.45 8.25 -7.68
CA PHE A 17 1.68 7.87 -6.31
C PHE A 17 1.38 9.00 -5.34
N SER A 18 0.82 8.66 -4.18
CA SER A 18 0.62 9.60 -3.10
C SER A 18 0.97 9.03 -1.73
N THR A 19 1.14 9.92 -0.77
CA THR A 19 1.36 9.57 0.64
C THR A 19 0.05 9.48 1.40
N SER A 20 0.10 9.01 2.64
CA SER A 20 -1.04 8.90 3.55
C SER A 20 -1.84 10.21 3.78
N HIS A 21 -1.30 11.37 3.42
CA HIS A 21 -2.00 12.66 3.55
C HIS A 21 -3.22 12.80 2.63
N LEU A 22 -3.25 12.04 1.54
CA LEU A 22 -4.34 12.12 0.55
C LEU A 22 -5.65 11.52 1.05
N TYR A 23 -5.61 10.62 2.03
CA TYR A 23 -6.80 9.92 2.54
C TYR A 23 -6.93 10.13 4.05
N HIS A 24 -8.12 10.46 4.54
CA HIS A 24 -8.33 10.72 5.98
C HIS A 24 -8.85 9.51 6.77
N GLY A 25 -9.03 8.36 6.13
CA GLY A 25 -9.54 7.14 6.79
C GLY A 25 -11.06 6.99 6.77
N THR A 26 -11.77 8.01 6.29
CA THR A 26 -13.20 7.99 6.02
C THR A 26 -13.42 8.17 4.52
N GLN A 27 -14.30 7.36 3.95
CA GLN A 27 -14.64 7.46 2.54
C GLN A 27 -15.65 8.58 2.30
N ASP A 28 -15.32 9.49 1.39
CA ASP A 28 -16.18 10.57 0.97
C ASP A 28 -16.29 10.54 -0.55
N ARG A 29 -17.44 10.11 -1.05
CA ARG A 29 -17.66 9.90 -2.49
C ARG A 29 -17.46 11.17 -3.32
N LEU A 30 -17.75 12.35 -2.77
CA LEU A 30 -17.61 13.61 -3.51
C LEU A 30 -16.13 14.00 -3.65
N THR A 31 -15.36 13.81 -2.59
CA THR A 31 -13.93 14.12 -2.55
C THR A 31 -13.11 13.02 -3.25
N ASP A 32 -13.49 11.76 -3.13
CA ASP A 32 -12.73 10.61 -3.62
C ASP A 32 -12.94 10.32 -5.12
N LEU A 33 -13.91 10.99 -5.77
CA LEU A 33 -14.22 10.77 -7.19
C LEU A 33 -13.06 11.18 -8.10
N ASP A 34 -12.32 12.22 -7.70
CA ASP A 34 -11.19 12.76 -8.46
C ASP A 34 -9.85 12.06 -8.17
N LEU A 35 -9.87 11.02 -7.32
CA LEU A 35 -8.68 10.28 -6.90
C LEU A 35 -8.47 8.98 -7.67
N GLY A 36 -9.32 8.70 -8.67
CA GLY A 36 -9.27 7.46 -9.45
C GLY A 36 -7.87 7.18 -10.03
N GLY A 37 -7.40 5.94 -9.88
CA GLY A 37 -6.09 5.50 -10.37
C GLY A 37 -4.93 5.76 -9.42
N ILE A 38 -5.06 6.67 -8.44
CA ILE A 38 -3.99 7.01 -7.50
C ILE A 38 -3.67 5.85 -6.57
N ILE A 39 -2.39 5.53 -6.46
CA ILE A 39 -1.83 4.53 -5.55
C ILE A 39 -1.30 5.24 -4.30
N LEU A 40 -1.74 4.82 -3.11
CA LEU A 40 -1.24 5.35 -1.84
C LEU A 40 -0.71 4.27 -0.91
N GLY A 41 0.30 4.65 -0.15
CA GLY A 41 0.84 3.87 0.95
C GLY A 41 0.38 4.42 2.30
N ASP A 42 -0.25 3.58 3.13
CA ASP A 42 -0.71 3.99 4.46
C ASP A 42 -0.71 2.83 5.47
N MET A 43 -1.06 3.14 6.72
CA MET A 43 -1.18 2.21 7.82
C MET A 43 -2.27 1.16 7.54
N PRO A 44 -2.03 -0.13 7.83
CA PRO A 44 -3.07 -1.15 7.84
C PRO A 44 -4.29 -0.77 8.68
N TRP A 45 -4.10 -0.02 9.76
CA TRP A 45 -5.19 0.52 10.59
C TRP A 45 -6.21 1.35 9.79
N ILE A 46 -5.70 2.19 8.88
CA ILE A 46 -6.51 3.07 8.02
C ILE A 46 -7.09 2.29 6.85
N LEU A 47 -6.27 1.51 6.15
CA LEU A 47 -6.67 0.83 4.92
C LEU A 47 -7.59 -0.38 5.14
N ARG A 48 -7.55 -1.00 6.33
CA ARG A 48 -8.40 -2.14 6.69
C ARG A 48 -9.65 -1.72 7.45
N SER A 49 -9.94 -0.43 7.54
CA SER A 49 -11.07 0.10 8.30
C SER A 49 -12.42 -0.44 7.77
N ASN A 50 -12.51 -0.73 6.48
CA ASN A 50 -13.70 -1.28 5.83
C ASN A 50 -13.81 -2.82 5.87
N GLY A 51 -12.88 -3.54 6.52
CA GLY A 51 -12.87 -4.99 6.63
C GLY A 51 -13.27 -5.53 8.02
N PRO A 52 -13.65 -6.81 8.15
CA PRO A 52 -14.05 -7.43 9.41
C PRO A 52 -12.82 -7.70 10.30
N ARG A 53 -12.24 -6.65 10.86
CA ARG A 53 -11.39 -6.76 12.04
C ARG A 53 -11.78 -5.66 13.02
N PRO A 54 -12.83 -5.88 13.83
CA PRO A 54 -12.91 -5.15 15.08
C PRO A 54 -11.71 -5.61 15.90
N PHE A 55 -10.75 -4.73 16.15
CA PHE A 55 -9.90 -4.90 17.31
C PHE A 55 -10.87 -4.91 18.50
N ARG A 56 -11.26 -6.09 18.98
CA ARG A 56 -11.95 -6.23 20.25
C ARG A 56 -10.87 -6.24 21.31
N ALA A 57 -10.43 -5.05 21.73
CA ALA A 57 -9.75 -4.95 23.01
C ALA A 57 -10.71 -5.55 24.04
N GLY A 58 -10.30 -6.60 24.76
CA GLY A 58 -11.11 -7.27 25.79
C GLY A 58 -11.37 -6.40 27.03
N GLY A 59 -11.35 -5.08 26.90
CA GLY A 59 -11.56 -4.11 27.97
C GLY A 59 -12.62 -3.07 27.57
N ARG A 60 -13.24 -2.45 28.57
CA ARG A 60 -14.36 -1.50 28.47
C ARG A 60 -14.14 -0.27 27.57
N ASN A 61 -12.93 -0.09 27.01
CA ASN A 61 -12.57 1.02 26.15
C ASN A 61 -12.68 0.57 24.70
N ASN A 62 -13.75 1.00 24.04
CA ASN A 62 -13.96 0.74 22.62
C ASN A 62 -12.81 1.37 21.82
N PRO A 63 -11.93 0.60 21.17
CA PRO A 63 -10.82 1.16 20.39
C PRO A 63 -11.27 1.92 19.15
N ASN A 64 -12.59 1.97 18.89
CA ASN A 64 -13.20 2.79 17.87
C ASN A 64 -13.31 4.28 18.24
N THR A 65 -12.97 4.70 19.47
CA THR A 65 -13.15 6.10 19.92
C THR A 65 -12.39 7.12 19.07
N TYR A 66 -11.22 6.76 18.51
CA TYR A 66 -10.42 7.66 17.69
C TYR A 66 -10.54 7.41 16.18
N ARG A 67 -11.39 6.45 15.77
CA ARG A 67 -11.52 6.08 14.37
C ARG A 67 -12.09 7.22 13.53
N GLY A 68 -11.46 7.49 12.38
CA GLY A 68 -11.88 8.55 11.47
C GLY A 68 -11.60 9.97 11.98
N THR A 69 -10.85 10.09 13.09
CA THR A 69 -10.33 11.38 13.58
C THR A 69 -8.92 11.61 13.06
N PRO A 70 -8.41 12.86 13.08
CA PRO A 70 -7.01 13.13 12.79
C PRO A 70 -6.01 12.36 13.68
N LEU A 71 -6.45 11.86 14.84
CA LEU A 71 -5.63 11.13 15.81
C LEU A 71 -5.56 9.63 15.55
N ASP A 72 -6.29 9.11 14.56
CA ASP A 72 -6.43 7.67 14.34
C ASP A 72 -5.08 6.97 14.07
N ARG A 73 -4.25 7.62 13.24
CA ARG A 73 -2.88 7.17 12.94
C ARG A 73 -1.96 7.25 14.16
N LEU A 74 -2.14 8.27 15.00
CA LEU A 74 -1.35 8.43 16.22
C LEU A 74 -1.72 7.36 17.25
N PHE A 75 -3.00 7.01 17.34
CA PHE A 75 -3.47 5.93 18.20
C PHE A 75 -2.89 4.57 17.76
N ALA A 76 -2.92 4.28 16.46
CA ALA A 76 -2.26 3.09 15.90
C ALA A 76 -0.75 3.07 16.19
N LEU A 77 -0.08 4.21 16.06
CA LEU A 77 1.34 4.34 16.41
C LEU A 77 1.60 4.08 17.89
N GLY A 78 0.76 4.59 18.79
CA GLY A 78 0.90 4.40 20.24
C GLY A 78 0.77 2.93 20.66
N MET A 79 -0.22 2.22 20.08
CA MET A 79 -0.38 0.77 20.31
C MET A 79 0.85 -0.01 19.84
N ASP A 80 1.37 0.34 18.66
CA ASP A 80 2.55 -0.28 18.11
C ASP A 80 3.79 0.01 18.95
N ALA A 81 3.98 1.25 19.41
CA ALA A 81 5.12 1.61 20.27
C ALA A 81 5.13 0.81 21.58
N TYR A 82 3.96 0.65 22.20
CA TYR A 82 3.82 -0.18 23.40
C TYR A 82 4.19 -1.64 23.11
N ALA A 83 3.62 -2.25 22.06
CA ALA A 83 3.92 -3.63 21.71
C ALA A 83 5.38 -3.85 21.28
N PHE A 84 5.96 -2.87 20.57
CA PHE A 84 7.33 -2.87 20.07
C PHE A 84 8.34 -2.82 21.21
N SER A 85 8.07 -2.08 22.29
CA SER A 85 8.97 -1.95 23.45
C SER A 85 9.40 -3.30 24.03
N SER A 86 8.46 -4.25 24.14
CA SER A 86 8.72 -5.60 24.65
C SER A 86 9.55 -6.49 23.71
N ARG A 87 9.75 -6.07 22.45
CA ARG A 87 10.35 -6.88 21.38
C ARG A 87 11.59 -6.24 20.76
N VAL A 88 12.02 -5.09 21.28
CA VAL A 88 13.09 -4.28 20.70
C VAL A 88 14.41 -5.04 20.58
N ILE A 89 14.74 -5.90 21.55
CA ILE A 89 15.97 -6.71 21.52
C ILE A 89 15.93 -7.67 20.34
N ALA A 90 14.89 -8.50 20.24
CA ALA A 90 14.73 -9.46 19.15
C ALA A 90 14.68 -8.80 17.77
N LEU A 91 14.01 -7.66 17.65
CA LEU A 91 13.91 -6.91 16.40
C LEU A 91 15.23 -6.25 15.97
N ARG A 92 16.15 -5.99 16.91
CA ARG A 92 17.50 -5.47 16.62
C ARG A 92 18.50 -6.57 16.33
N THR A 93 18.39 -7.71 17.01
CA THR A 93 19.38 -8.81 16.90
C THR A 93 19.13 -9.71 15.69
N ILE A 94 17.89 -9.82 15.23
CA ILE A 94 17.51 -10.70 14.12
C ILE A 94 17.17 -9.81 12.90
N PRO A 95 18.01 -9.75 11.86
CA PRO A 95 17.80 -8.88 10.70
C PRO A 95 16.48 -9.12 9.95
N GLU A 96 15.95 -10.35 10.00
CA GLU A 96 14.70 -10.77 9.37
C GLU A 96 13.49 -10.59 10.28
N ALA A 97 13.67 -10.23 11.56
CA ALA A 97 12.56 -10.11 12.47
C ALA A 97 11.66 -8.94 12.05
N ARG A 98 10.37 -9.25 11.93
CA ARG A 98 9.31 -8.30 11.57
C ARG A 98 8.20 -8.40 12.59
N TYR A 99 7.60 -7.25 12.91
CA TYR A 99 6.40 -7.18 13.72
C TYR A 99 5.24 -6.62 12.90
N ALA A 100 4.16 -7.39 12.79
CA ALA A 100 2.94 -6.92 12.13
C ALA A 100 2.16 -6.01 13.08
N GLY A 101 2.40 -4.71 12.98
CA GLY A 101 1.72 -3.66 13.74
C GLY A 101 0.53 -3.05 12.99
N PHE A 102 -0.20 -2.18 13.67
CA PHE A 102 -1.31 -1.41 13.14
C PHE A 102 -0.85 -0.27 12.22
N SER A 103 0.33 0.28 12.47
CA SER A 103 0.97 1.31 11.66
C SER A 103 1.76 0.72 10.46
N GLY A 104 1.92 -0.59 10.40
CA GLY A 104 2.60 -1.29 9.29
C GLY A 104 3.41 -2.49 9.77
N GLN A 105 4.17 -3.09 8.86
CA GLN A 105 5.15 -4.09 9.25
C GLN A 105 6.41 -3.37 9.75
N LEU A 106 6.71 -3.52 11.04
CA LEU A 106 7.81 -2.88 11.74
C LEU A 106 9.05 -3.77 11.72
N SER A 107 10.20 -3.14 11.56
CA SER A 107 11.53 -3.73 11.64
C SER A 107 12.49 -2.74 12.27
N SER A 108 13.63 -3.18 12.79
CA SER A 108 14.71 -2.30 13.23
C SER A 108 15.93 -2.58 12.39
N ASP A 109 16.68 -1.54 12.02
CA ASP A 109 18.06 -1.75 11.57
C ASP A 109 19.03 -1.85 12.75
N ALA A 110 20.31 -2.14 12.45
CA ALA A 110 21.37 -2.30 13.45
C ALA A 110 21.60 -1.05 14.30
N ASN A 111 21.27 0.14 13.77
CA ASN A 111 21.35 1.41 14.49
C ASN A 111 20.12 1.65 15.38
N GLY A 112 19.15 0.73 15.38
CA GLY A 112 17.94 0.88 16.15
C GLY A 112 16.86 1.73 15.49
N VAL A 113 17.02 2.08 14.21
CA VAL A 113 16.03 2.87 13.47
C VAL A 113 14.87 1.97 13.08
N VAL A 114 13.67 2.34 13.52
CA VAL A 114 12.45 1.61 13.20
C VAL A 114 12.03 1.93 11.77
N ARG A 115 12.00 0.90 10.91
CA ARG A 115 11.51 0.98 9.53
C ARG A 115 10.12 0.37 9.43
N ARG A 116 9.27 1.03 8.64
CA ARG A 116 7.88 0.66 8.42
C ARG A 116 7.66 0.31 6.97
N LYS A 117 7.15 -0.89 6.71
CA LYS A 117 6.57 -1.24 5.42
C LYS A 117 5.06 -0.99 5.49
N LEU A 118 4.60 -0.02 4.71
CA LEU A 118 3.20 0.36 4.61
C LEU A 118 2.41 -0.63 3.76
N MET A 119 1.10 -0.60 3.92
CA MET A 119 0.16 -1.30 3.06
C MET A 119 -0.22 -0.37 1.91
N TRP A 120 -0.37 -0.94 0.72
CA TRP A 120 -0.71 -0.19 -0.48
C TRP A 120 -2.18 -0.34 -0.81
N ALA A 121 -2.77 0.72 -1.34
CA ALA A 121 -4.12 0.75 -1.83
C ALA A 121 -4.22 1.63 -3.07
N GLN A 122 -5.24 1.40 -3.89
CA GLN A 122 -5.54 2.16 -5.08
C GLN A 122 -6.99 2.61 -5.06
N PHE A 123 -7.25 3.83 -5.51
CA PHE A 123 -8.61 4.32 -5.71
C PHE A 123 -9.19 3.81 -7.03
N GLU A 124 -10.30 3.10 -6.93
CA GLU A 124 -11.10 2.62 -8.06
C GLU A 124 -12.56 3.03 -7.85
N ASN A 125 -13.12 3.81 -8.79
CA ASN A 125 -14.52 4.25 -8.74
C ASN A 125 -14.91 4.91 -7.40
N ALA A 126 -14.08 5.84 -6.89
CA ALA A 126 -14.22 6.48 -5.59
C ALA A 126 -14.20 5.53 -4.39
N LYS A 127 -13.62 4.33 -4.54
CA LYS A 127 -13.43 3.35 -3.47
C LYS A 127 -11.96 2.99 -3.33
N LEU A 128 -11.50 2.91 -2.09
CA LEU A 128 -10.14 2.51 -1.78
C LEU A 128 -10.05 0.98 -1.70
N LEU A 129 -9.30 0.37 -2.62
CA LEU A 129 -9.09 -1.08 -2.69
C LEU A 129 -7.64 -1.41 -2.35
N GLN A 130 -7.42 -2.51 -1.62
CA GLN A 130 -6.07 -2.98 -1.32
C GLN A 130 -5.34 -3.34 -2.62
N SER A 131 -4.13 -2.83 -2.78
CA SER A 131 -3.27 -3.09 -3.93
C SER A 131 -1.98 -3.79 -3.48
N PRO A 132 -1.40 -4.69 -4.29
CA PRO A 132 -0.03 -5.17 -4.06
C PRO A 132 0.98 -4.01 -4.08
N SER A 133 2.16 -4.25 -3.54
CA SER A 133 3.23 -3.24 -3.54
C SER A 133 3.54 -2.83 -4.99
N PRO A 134 3.49 -1.54 -5.36
CA PRO A 134 3.65 -1.10 -6.75
C PRO A 134 5.00 -1.47 -7.35
N MET A 135 6.08 -1.45 -6.55
CA MET A 135 7.40 -1.97 -6.96
C MET A 135 7.40 -3.46 -7.36
N GLN A 136 6.43 -4.25 -6.90
CA GLN A 136 6.28 -5.65 -7.31
C GLN A 136 5.44 -5.79 -8.58
N VAL A 137 4.51 -4.87 -8.82
CA VAL A 137 3.65 -4.86 -10.00
C VAL A 137 4.45 -4.47 -11.24
N GLU A 138 5.28 -3.43 -11.13
CA GLU A 138 6.14 -2.96 -12.22
C GLU A 138 7.14 -4.04 -12.66
N MET A 139 7.73 -4.79 -11.71
CA MET A 139 8.57 -5.96 -12.02
C MET A 139 7.80 -7.05 -12.77
N LYS A 140 6.52 -7.25 -12.46
CA LYS A 140 5.70 -8.31 -13.05
C LYS A 140 5.22 -7.94 -14.45
N GLU A 141 4.78 -6.70 -14.65
CA GLU A 141 4.40 -6.16 -15.96
C GLU A 141 5.59 -6.10 -16.92
N THR A 142 6.77 -5.71 -16.43
CA THR A 142 8.02 -5.71 -17.22
C THR A 142 8.39 -7.14 -17.66
N LEU A 143 8.25 -8.13 -16.77
CA LEU A 143 8.49 -9.53 -17.10
C LEU A 143 7.48 -10.06 -18.13
N ILE A 144 6.19 -9.74 -17.98
CA ILE A 144 5.14 -10.18 -18.92
C ILE A 144 5.34 -9.59 -20.31
N SER A 145 5.64 -8.28 -20.40
CA SER A 145 5.98 -7.57 -21.63
C SER A 145 7.19 -8.19 -22.34
N THR A 146 8.25 -8.48 -21.57
CA THR A 146 9.49 -9.08 -22.09
C THR A 146 9.23 -10.48 -22.63
N VAL A 147 8.50 -11.32 -21.89
CA VAL A 147 8.13 -12.68 -22.34
C VAL A 147 7.24 -12.63 -23.59
N ALA A 148 6.25 -11.76 -23.64
CA ALA A 148 5.38 -11.59 -24.81
C ALA A 148 6.18 -11.18 -26.06
N THR A 149 7.16 -10.30 -25.89
CA THR A 149 8.06 -9.87 -26.98
C THR A 149 8.92 -11.02 -27.49
N ILE A 150 9.52 -11.80 -26.58
CA ILE A 150 10.35 -12.97 -26.94
C ILE A 150 9.52 -14.03 -27.67
N VAL A 151 8.31 -14.32 -27.19
CA VAL A 151 7.39 -15.28 -27.83
C VAL A 151 7.01 -14.82 -29.24
N ASN A 152 6.69 -13.54 -29.42
CA ASN A 152 6.37 -12.98 -30.73
C ASN A 152 7.56 -12.98 -31.70
N GLN A 153 8.78 -12.66 -31.24
CA GLN A 153 9.99 -12.73 -32.05
C GLN A 153 10.31 -14.17 -32.48
N THR A 154 10.15 -15.13 -31.56
CA THR A 154 10.39 -16.56 -31.83
C THR A 154 9.37 -17.11 -32.84
N ARG A 155 8.09 -16.71 -32.71
CA ARG A 155 7.03 -17.07 -33.65
C ARG A 155 7.26 -16.48 -35.05
N ALA A 156 7.73 -15.23 -35.13
CA ALA A 156 8.10 -14.59 -36.39
C ALA A 156 9.33 -15.24 -37.07
N ALA A 157 10.28 -15.74 -36.28
CA ALA A 157 11.47 -16.43 -36.78
C ALA A 157 11.17 -17.86 -37.29
N LEU A 158 10.24 -18.58 -36.66
CA LEU A 158 9.78 -19.89 -37.16
C LEU A 158 8.89 -19.77 -38.40
N GLY A 159 8.06 -18.73 -38.51
CA GLY A 159 7.18 -18.51 -39.66
C GLY A 159 7.89 -18.28 -40.99
N ARG A 160 9.14 -17.81 -40.98
CA ARG A 160 9.95 -17.60 -42.21
C ARG A 160 10.66 -18.86 -42.72
N LYS A 161 10.72 -19.94 -41.94
CA LYS A 161 11.46 -21.16 -42.31
C LYS A 161 10.62 -22.19 -43.10
N ASN A 162 9.32 -21.97 -43.28
CA ASN A 162 8.40 -22.86 -44.02
C ASN A 162 8.00 -22.31 -45.41
N CYS A 163 8.75 -21.36 -45.95
CA CYS A 163 8.59 -20.85 -47.32
C CYS A 163 9.91 -20.99 -48.09
N LEU A 164 10.40 -22.22 -48.23
CA LEU A 164 11.38 -22.64 -49.23
C LEU A 164 11.09 -24.11 -49.59
#